data_AF-A0A0X8LAF5-F1
#
_entry.id   AF-A0A0X8LAF5-F1
#
_cell.length_a   1.000
_cell.length_b   1.000
_cell.length_c   1.000
_cell.angle_alpha   90.00
_cell.angle_beta   90.00
_cell.angle_gamma   90.00
#
_symmetry.space_group_name_H-M   'P 1'
#
loop_
_entity.id
_entity.type
_entity.pdbx_description
1 polymer ?
#
loop_
_entity_poly.entity_id
_entity_poly.type
_entity_poly.pdbx_seq_one_letter_code
_entity_poly.pdbx_strand_id
1 'polypeptide(L)' 'MAALALAATSNYLATAPRIVALWGVKTMNLGVFPLPFAIPPMTMFQSWHLRLSSDFAHQWLRECMAAIARDAA' A
#
# COMPACT_ATOMS: atom_id res chain seq x y z
N MET A 1 -0.01 10.83 -3.56
CA MET A 1 1.31 10.94 -4.22
C MET A 1 1.98 12.30 -4.08
N ALA A 2 1.27 13.40 -3.80
CA ALA A 2 1.87 14.73 -3.65
C ALA A 2 3.07 14.79 -2.68
N ALA A 3 3.02 14.08 -1.55
CA ALA A 3 4.13 14.01 -0.59
C ALA A 3 5.41 13.37 -1.19
N LEU A 4 5.27 12.31 -2.01
CA LEU A 4 6.41 11.70 -2.70
C LEU A 4 6.98 12.63 -3.77
N ALA A 5 6.11 13.28 -4.54
CA ALA A 5 6.53 14.22 -5.56
C ALA A 5 7.31 15.40 -4.94
N LEU A 6 6.85 15.92 -3.80
CA LEU A 6 7.56 16.96 -3.07
C LEU A 6 8.92 16.48 -2.56
N ALA A 7 8.99 15.28 -1.97
CA ALA A 7 10.26 14.70 -1.51
C ALA A 7 11.24 14.47 -2.68
N ALA A 8 10.74 14.17 -3.89
CA ALA A 8 11.57 13.92 -5.06
C ALA A 8 12.19 15.20 -5.66
N THR A 9 11.58 16.36 -5.44
CA THR A 9 11.99 17.63 -6.06
C THR A 9 12.50 18.67 -5.06
N SER A 10 12.68 18.30 -3.80
CA SER A 10 13.10 19.22 -2.74
C SER A 10 14.00 18.52 -1.72
N ASN A 11 14.41 19.26 -0.68
CA ASN A 11 15.18 18.72 0.44
C ASN A 11 14.27 18.29 1.61
N TYR A 12 13.05 17.83 1.32
CA TYR A 12 12.11 17.35 2.33
C TYR A 12 12.06 15.82 2.38
N LEU A 13 11.69 15.31 3.55
CA LEU A 13 11.41 13.89 3.77
C LEU A 13 9.90 13.68 3.91
N ALA A 14 9.43 12.51 3.45
CA ALA A 14 8.05 12.09 3.59
C ALA A 14 7.99 10.67 4.18
N THR A 15 7.13 10.46 5.17
CA THR A 15 6.79 9.13 5.65
C THR A 15 5.63 8.57 4.83
N ALA A 16 5.77 7.36 4.31
CA ALA A 16 4.76 6.71 3.49
C ALA A 16 4.67 5.20 3.79
N PRO A 17 3.54 4.54 3.50
CA PRO A 17 3.48 3.09 3.52
C PRO A 17 4.55 2.48 2.62
N ARG A 18 5.17 1.38 3.06
CA ARG A 18 6.30 0.73 2.36
C ARG A 18 6.02 0.47 0.88
N ILE A 19 4.82 0.00 0.53
CA ILE A 19 4.43 -0.25 -0.85
C ILE A 19 4.46 1.01 -1.73
N VAL A 20 4.04 2.15 -1.17
CA VAL A 20 4.06 3.46 -1.86
C VAL A 20 5.50 3.96 -2.00
N ALA A 21 6.31 3.82 -0.95
CA ALA A 21 7.72 4.21 -0.98
C ALA A 21 8.51 3.40 -2.02
N LEU A 22 8.32 2.08 -2.07
CA LEU A 22 8.98 1.20 -3.04
C LEU A 22 8.54 1.47 -4.48
N TRP A 23 7.28 1.86 -4.69
CA TRP A 23 6.84 2.36 -5.99
C TRP A 23 7.59 3.64 -6.36
N GLY A 24 7.74 4.58 -5.42
CA GLY A 24 8.47 5.83 -5.61
C GLY A 24 9.95 5.65 -5.97
N VAL A 25 10.62 4.63 -5.43
CA VAL A 25 11.99 4.26 -5.84
C VAL A 25 12.02 3.97 -7.35
N LYS A 26 11.05 3.19 -7.84
CA LYS A 26 11.01 2.74 -9.24
C LYS A 26 10.61 3.84 -10.22
N THR A 27 9.83 4.84 -9.78
CA THR A 27 9.19 5.80 -10.70
C THR A 27 9.62 7.25 -10.51
N MET A 28 10.20 7.61 -9.36
CA MET A 28 10.49 9.00 -8.97
C MET A 28 11.93 9.22 -8.50
N ASN A 29 12.82 8.24 -8.68
CA ASN A 29 14.23 8.29 -8.25
C ASN A 29 14.38 8.65 -6.75
N LEU A 30 13.48 8.15 -5.92
CA LEU A 30 13.51 8.39 -4.47
C LEU A 30 14.41 7.38 -3.76
N GLY A 31 15.19 7.86 -2.79
CA GLY A 31 15.78 7.02 -1.76
C GLY A 31 14.75 6.66 -0.68
N VAL A 32 14.87 5.46 -0.09
CA VAL A 32 14.01 5.01 1.01
C VAL A 32 14.88 4.55 2.17
N PHE A 33 14.54 5.03 3.36
CA PHE A 33 15.26 4.74 4.60
C PHE A 33 14.33 4.09 5.62
N PRO A 34 14.84 3.26 6.54
CA PRO A 34 14.04 2.79 7.66
C PRO A 34 13.61 3.98 8.53
N LEU A 35 12.44 3.85 9.16
CA LEU A 35 11.98 4.84 10.11
C LEU A 35 12.88 4.82 11.36
N PRO A 36 13.17 5.98 11.97
CA PRO A 36 14.04 6.07 13.15
C PRO A 36 13.37 5.60 14.44
N PHE A 37 12.14 5.09 14.37
CA PHE A 37 11.36 4.55 15.48
C PHE A 37 10.44 3.43 14.99
N ALA A 38 10.01 2.58 15.92
CA ALA A 38 9.05 1.52 15.65
C ALA A 38 7.65 2.11 15.45
N ILE A 39 6.94 1.61 14.43
CA ILE A 39 5.53 1.92 14.17
C ILE A 39 4.76 0.59 14.14
N PRO A 40 3.57 0.51 14.76
CA PRO A 40 2.75 -0.68 14.66
C PRO A 40 2.41 -1.00 13.18
N PRO A 41 2.41 -2.27 12.78
CA PRO A 41 1.97 -2.67 11.44
C PRO A 41 0.54 -2.19 11.15
N MET A 42 0.32 -1.68 9.94
CA MET A 42 -1.02 -1.31 9.49
C MET A 42 -1.64 -2.49 8.74
N THR A 43 -2.74 -3.02 9.26
CA THR A 43 -3.50 -4.10 8.60
C THR A 43 -4.37 -3.51 7.49
N MET A 44 -4.28 -4.06 6.28
CA MET A 44 -5.19 -3.73 5.20
C MET A 44 -6.38 -4.69 5.21
N PHE A 45 -7.59 -4.14 5.15
CA PHE A 45 -8.82 -4.93 5.16
C PHE A 45 -9.54 -4.80 3.81
N GLN A 46 -10.18 -5.89 3.40
CA GLN A 46 -11.21 -5.85 2.37
C GLN A 46 -12.56 -5.69 3.07
N SER A 47 -13.34 -4.69 2.65
CA SER A 47 -14.66 -4.40 3.24
C SER A 47 -15.74 -4.39 2.17
N TRP A 48 -16.89 -4.98 2.47
CA TRP A 48 -18.04 -5.01 1.57
C TRP A 48 -19.35 -5.04 2.34
N HIS A 49 -20.45 -4.71 1.66
CA HIS A 49 -21.79 -4.79 2.22
C HIS A 49 -22.31 -6.24 2.22
N LEU A 50 -23.05 -6.65 3.26
CA LEU A 50 -23.55 -8.02 3.44
C LEU A 50 -24.31 -8.55 2.21
N ARG A 51 -25.06 -7.67 1.52
CA ARG A 51 -25.80 -7.95 0.28
C ARG A 51 -24.93 -8.59 -0.83
N LEU A 52 -23.63 -8.27 -0.88
CA LEU A 52 -22.68 -8.79 -1.87
C LEU A 52 -21.91 -10.02 -1.36
N SER A 53 -22.33 -10.62 -0.25
CA SER A 53 -21.63 -11.77 0.31
C SER A 53 -21.82 -13.03 -0.53
N SER A 54 -22.99 -13.20 -1.10
CA SER A 54 -23.42 -14.35 -1.91
C SER A 54 -23.28 -14.14 -3.42
N ASP A 55 -22.76 -12.99 -3.87
CA ASP A 55 -22.51 -12.75 -5.29
C ASP A 55 -21.22 -13.48 -5.72
N PHE A 56 -21.32 -14.33 -6.75
CA PHE A 56 -20.20 -15.18 -7.20
C PHE A 56 -19.03 -14.38 -7.76
N ALA A 57 -19.29 -13.33 -8.54
CA ALA A 57 -18.23 -12.50 -9.11
C ALA A 57 -17.47 -11.77 -8.00
N HIS A 58 -18.21 -11.28 -7.00
CA HIS A 58 -17.64 -10.62 -5.84
C HIS A 58 -16.87 -11.58 -4.94
N GLN A 59 -17.36 -12.80 -4.71
CA GLN A 59 -16.62 -13.86 -4.00
C GLN A 59 -15.29 -14.17 -4.67
N TRP A 60 -15.32 -14.44 -5.98
CA TRP A 60 -14.13 -14.73 -6.77
C TRP A 60 -13.10 -13.60 -6.67
N LEU A 61 -13.51 -12.34 -6.84
CA LEU A 61 -12.59 -11.20 -6.76
C LEU A 61 -11.96 -11.08 -5.36
N ARG A 62 -12.74 -11.26 -4.30
CA ARG A 62 -12.21 -11.21 -2.92
C ARG A 62 -11.17 -12.28 -2.68
N GLU A 63 -11.42 -13.49 -3.16
CA GLU A 63 -10.48 -14.61 -3.05
C GLU A 63 -9.19 -14.35 -3.83
N CYS A 64 -9.29 -13.85 -5.06
CA CYS A 64 -8.13 -13.44 -5.86
C CYS A 64 -7.32 -12.36 -5.15
N MET A 65 -7.97 -11.29 -4.68
CA MET A 65 -7.29 -10.21 -3.95
C MET A 65 -6.64 -10.70 -2.66
N ALA A 66 -7.30 -11.62 -1.93
CA ALA A 66 -6.74 -12.20 -0.72
C ALA A 66 -5.53 -13.11 -1.01
N ALA A 67 -5.53 -13.83 -2.12
CA ALA A 67 -4.38 -14.63 -2.56
C ALA A 67 -3.18 -13.72 -2.89
N ILE A 68 -3.38 -12.71 -3.74
CA ILE A 68 -2.33 -11.76 -4.14
C ILE A 68 -1.77 -11.03 -2.90
N ALA A 69 -2.64 -10.60 -1.97
CA ALA A 69 -2.21 -9.90 -0.77
C ALA A 69 -1.36 -10.78 0.17
N ARG A 70 -1.60 -12.10 0.21
CA ARG A 70 -0.77 -13.03 0.99
C ARG A 70 0.61 -13.24 0.35
N ASP A 71 0.68 -13.29 -0.97
CA ASP A 71 1.95 -13.47 -1.70
C ASP A 71 2.86 -12.22 -1.64
N ALA A 72 2.26 -11.05 -1.43
CA ALA A 72 2.96 -9.77 -1.32
C ALA A 72 3.43 -9.41 0.11
N ALA A 73 3.03 -10.21 1.12
CA ALA A 73 3.38 -10.03 2.53
C ALA A 73 4.70 -10.74 2.87
#